data_AF-A0A7K2W3I2-F1
#
_entry.id   AF-A0A7K2W3I2-F1
#
_cell.length_a   1.000
_cell.length_b   1.000
_cell.length_c   1.000
_cell.angle_alpha   90.00
_cell.angle_beta   90.00
_cell.angle_gamma   90.00
#
_symmetry.space_group_name_H-M   'P 1'
#
loop_
_entity.id
_entity.type
_entity.pdbx_description
1 polymer ?
#
loop_
_entity_poly.entity_id
_entity_poly.type
_entity_poly.pdbx_seq_one_letter_code
_entity_poly.pdbx_strand_id
1 'polypeptide(L)'
;TDEPPGLAPARAARAPVGGPAPVHDPAVGAEPAHPQAYALDEALRPFALLELVQRGWEPDRCDGRISVARPDGEVVRLAEAERLSLTELPGALTGPLAEAFRHCDRPGRPAVLQVALPRTLLGLPVDGWRLGAADRPLGAERPVVVRCADRDRGPGAEEFEAFEVFEKEPFEVDEEQREREARWRWVHVHDSRPEVLDCDDGLRIPLPSLDRLRGLSRSAVPILCRYGDRRFEDDTAALARIVHGGFGVALWRRWRGQKDAVCGEFHRRAGDTVAGAGGAERLPELVYELRAGLCAGRAETYWADGIALLYDDPHRPLPGSDELLEAP
;
A
#
# COMPACT_ATOMS: atom_id res chain seq x y z
N THR A 1 9.99 -83.17 -41.44
CA THR A 1 9.69 -83.26 -40.00
C THR A 1 11.00 -83.12 -39.29
N ASP A 2 11.50 -81.89 -39.17
CA ASP A 2 11.29 -80.94 -38.04
C ASP A 2 12.63 -80.90 -37.29
N GLU A 3 13.29 -79.79 -36.95
CA GLU A 3 12.95 -78.36 -36.86
C GLU A 3 14.31 -77.61 -36.73
N PRO A 4 14.47 -76.34 -37.20
CA PRO A 4 15.74 -75.61 -37.15
C PRO A 4 15.98 -74.86 -35.81
N PRO A 5 17.18 -74.30 -35.56
CA PRO A 5 17.64 -73.95 -34.21
C PRO A 5 17.12 -72.60 -33.70
N GLY A 6 16.79 -72.55 -32.42
CA GLY A 6 16.39 -71.33 -31.69
C GLY A 6 17.55 -70.35 -31.53
N LEU A 7 17.44 -69.20 -32.18
CA LEU A 7 18.28 -68.03 -31.99
C LEU A 7 18.08 -67.44 -30.58
N ALA A 8 19.18 -67.29 -29.84
CA ALA A 8 19.23 -66.46 -28.64
C ALA A 8 19.13 -64.96 -29.03
N PRO A 9 18.39 -64.12 -28.28
CA PRO A 9 18.29 -62.70 -28.58
C PRO A 9 19.58 -61.96 -28.24
N ALA A 10 20.04 -61.17 -29.21
CA ALA A 10 21.18 -60.28 -29.11
C ALA A 10 20.99 -59.23 -28.01
N ARG A 11 22.05 -59.00 -27.23
CA ARG A 11 22.21 -57.85 -26.33
C ARG A 11 22.09 -56.55 -27.13
N ALA A 12 20.97 -55.85 -27.01
CA ALA A 12 20.84 -54.47 -27.44
C ALA A 12 21.69 -53.57 -26.50
N ALA A 13 22.71 -52.94 -27.08
CA ALA A 13 23.46 -51.88 -26.44
C ALA A 13 22.51 -50.72 -26.10
N ARG A 14 22.48 -50.34 -24.82
CA ARG A 14 21.73 -49.17 -24.36
C ARG A 14 22.35 -47.90 -24.95
N ALA A 15 21.52 -47.13 -25.63
CA ALA A 15 21.80 -45.74 -25.98
C ALA A 15 22.07 -44.90 -24.71
N PRO A 16 22.93 -43.87 -24.77
CA PRO A 16 23.12 -42.95 -23.66
C PRO A 16 21.82 -42.15 -23.46
N VAL A 17 21.29 -42.21 -22.25
CA VAL A 17 20.18 -41.35 -21.81
C VAL A 17 20.72 -39.91 -21.83
N GLY A 18 20.21 -39.11 -22.77
CA GLY A 18 20.45 -37.67 -22.80
C GLY A 18 19.91 -37.06 -21.51
N GLY A 19 20.82 -36.61 -20.64
CA GLY A 19 20.46 -35.81 -19.48
C GLY A 19 19.78 -34.52 -19.93
N PRO A 20 18.80 -34.01 -19.17
CA PRO A 20 18.18 -32.73 -19.49
C PRO A 20 19.25 -31.63 -19.50
N ALA A 21 19.24 -30.83 -20.57
CA ALA A 21 20.06 -29.64 -20.70
C ALA A 21 19.82 -28.71 -19.51
N PRO A 22 20.85 -28.01 -19.00
CA PRO A 22 20.68 -27.05 -17.92
C PRO A 22 19.73 -25.95 -18.41
N VAL A 23 18.58 -25.86 -17.77
CA VAL A 23 17.68 -24.70 -17.89
C VAL A 23 18.45 -23.53 -17.28
N HIS A 24 18.91 -22.62 -18.13
CA HIS A 24 19.43 -21.33 -17.68
C HIS A 24 18.28 -20.57 -17.01
N ASP A 25 18.30 -20.54 -15.69
CA ASP A 25 17.45 -19.70 -14.86
C ASP A 25 18.00 -18.26 -14.93
N PRO A 26 17.29 -17.28 -15.51
CA PRO A 26 17.84 -15.93 -15.65
C PRO A 26 17.74 -15.09 -14.36
N ALA A 27 17.38 -15.69 -13.22
CA ALA A 27 17.06 -14.98 -11.99
C ALA A 27 18.14 -15.04 -10.89
N VAL A 28 19.40 -15.38 -11.21
CA VAL A 28 20.49 -15.36 -10.22
C VAL A 28 21.63 -14.48 -10.75
N GLY A 29 21.64 -13.21 -10.34
CA GLY A 29 22.76 -12.33 -10.66
C GLY A 29 22.52 -10.82 -10.61
N ALA A 30 21.34 -10.34 -10.23
CA ALA A 30 21.22 -8.93 -9.86
C ALA A 30 21.70 -8.79 -8.41
N GLU A 31 22.90 -8.21 -8.22
CA GLU A 31 23.23 -7.61 -6.92
C GLU A 31 22.05 -6.71 -6.50
N PRO A 32 21.61 -6.74 -5.23
CA PRO A 32 20.55 -5.84 -4.80
C PRO A 32 21.02 -4.42 -5.09
N ALA A 33 20.29 -3.73 -5.96
CA ALA A 33 20.54 -2.32 -6.22
C ALA A 33 20.67 -1.61 -4.88
N HIS A 34 21.73 -0.83 -4.69
CA HIS A 34 21.93 -0.07 -3.47
C HIS A 34 20.62 0.66 -3.13
N PRO A 35 20.08 0.56 -1.90
CA PRO A 35 18.79 1.15 -1.53
C PRO A 35 18.67 2.63 -1.95
N GLN A 36 19.79 3.35 -1.89
CA GLN A 36 19.92 4.74 -2.33
C GLN A 36 19.71 4.94 -3.84
N ALA A 37 20.20 4.05 -4.70
CA ALA A 37 20.02 4.15 -6.15
C ALA A 37 18.57 3.86 -6.56
N TYR A 38 17.92 2.92 -5.88
CA TYR A 38 16.50 2.63 -6.05
C TYR A 38 15.63 3.84 -5.63
N ALA A 39 15.90 4.41 -4.45
CA ALA A 39 15.17 5.58 -3.94
C ALA A 39 15.27 6.79 -4.89
N LEU A 40 16.45 7.04 -5.46
CA LEU A 40 16.66 8.13 -6.40
C LEU A 40 15.93 7.91 -7.73
N ASP A 41 15.97 6.70 -8.29
CA ASP A 41 15.24 6.37 -9.51
C ASP A 41 13.72 6.50 -9.29
N GLU A 42 13.21 6.07 -8.14
CA GLU A 42 11.79 6.18 -7.82
C GLU A 42 11.35 7.63 -7.56
N ALA A 43 12.16 8.42 -6.85
CA ALA A 43 11.90 9.83 -6.61
C ALA A 43 11.82 10.67 -7.89
N LEU A 44 12.48 10.20 -8.96
CA LEU A 44 12.57 10.81 -10.28
C LEU A 44 11.53 10.29 -11.28
N ARG A 45 10.49 9.58 -10.84
CA ARG A 45 9.43 9.08 -11.73
C ARG A 45 8.14 9.88 -11.64
N PRO A 46 7.45 10.08 -12.78
CA PRO A 46 6.09 10.57 -12.75
C PRO A 46 5.17 9.52 -12.11
N PHE A 47 4.16 9.98 -11.40
CA PHE A 47 3.15 9.12 -10.77
C PHE A 47 1.74 9.63 -11.07
N ALA A 48 0.78 8.71 -11.09
CA ALA A 48 -0.61 9.06 -11.15
C ALA A 48 -1.12 9.40 -9.74
N LEU A 49 -1.84 10.50 -9.60
CA LEU A 49 -2.45 10.92 -8.35
C LEU A 49 -3.97 10.90 -8.50
N LEU A 50 -4.63 10.13 -7.64
CA LEU A 50 -6.08 10.18 -7.43
C LEU A 50 -6.34 10.86 -6.09
N GLU A 51 -7.06 11.99 -6.12
CA GLU A 51 -7.49 12.70 -4.92
C GLU A 51 -9.01 12.55 -4.80
N LEU A 52 -9.48 12.05 -3.65
CA LEU A 52 -10.90 12.05 -3.31
C LEU A 52 -11.14 13.06 -2.18
N VAL A 53 -12.16 13.88 -2.33
CA VAL A 53 -12.58 14.85 -1.31
C VAL A 53 -14.02 14.56 -0.93
N GLN A 54 -14.26 14.24 0.34
CA GLN A 54 -15.61 13.98 0.82
C GLN A 54 -16.33 15.30 1.11
N ARG A 55 -17.62 15.38 0.77
CA ARG A 55 -18.48 16.51 1.13
C ARG A 55 -19.11 16.20 2.49
N GLY A 56 -18.90 17.07 3.48
CA GLY A 56 -19.37 16.81 4.86
C GLY A 56 -20.88 16.56 4.99
N TRP A 57 -21.68 17.06 4.05
CA TRP A 57 -23.13 16.88 4.02
C TRP A 57 -23.63 15.73 3.11
N GLU A 58 -22.74 15.04 2.38
CA GLU A 58 -23.05 13.88 1.53
C GLU A 58 -21.99 12.76 1.76
N PRO A 59 -22.09 11.98 2.86
CA PRO A 59 -21.04 11.06 3.27
C PRO A 59 -20.82 9.88 2.30
N ASP A 60 -21.82 9.55 1.47
CA ASP A 60 -21.75 8.52 0.44
C ASP A 60 -21.20 9.03 -0.91
N ARG A 61 -20.83 10.32 -0.98
CA ARG A 61 -20.34 10.97 -2.19
C ARG A 61 -19.02 11.68 -1.97
N CYS A 62 -18.27 11.80 -3.05
CA CYS A 62 -17.02 12.54 -3.06
C CYS A 62 -16.78 13.20 -4.41
N ASP A 63 -15.94 14.22 -4.40
CA ASP A 63 -15.36 14.78 -5.60
C ASP A 63 -14.04 14.05 -5.87
N GLY A 64 -13.80 13.68 -7.12
CA GLY A 64 -12.63 12.95 -7.56
C GLY A 64 -11.80 13.79 -8.53
N ARG A 65 -10.49 13.78 -8.32
CA ARG A 65 -9.51 14.51 -9.15
C ARG A 65 -8.39 13.56 -9.55
N ILE A 66 -8.03 13.57 -10.83
CA ILE A 66 -6.95 12.75 -11.36
C ILE A 66 -5.90 13.65 -12.00
N SER A 67 -4.67 13.51 -11.53
CA SER A 67 -3.53 14.31 -11.97
C SER A 67 -2.34 13.41 -12.29
N VAL A 68 -1.42 13.93 -13.11
CA VAL A 68 -0.08 13.37 -13.31
C VAL A 68 0.90 14.30 -12.61
N ALA A 69 1.62 13.77 -11.64
CA ALA A 69 2.66 14.51 -10.94
C ALA A 69 4.02 14.10 -11.50
N ARG A 70 4.85 15.09 -11.78
CA ARG A 70 6.19 14.92 -12.34
C ARG A 70 7.26 15.14 -11.26
N PRO A 71 8.47 14.62 -11.48
CA PRO A 71 9.57 14.74 -10.54
C PRO A 71 10.05 16.17 -10.26
N ASP A 72 9.83 17.07 -11.22
CA ASP A 72 10.14 18.49 -11.13
C ASP A 72 9.14 19.27 -10.27
N GLY A 73 8.13 18.59 -9.73
CA GLY A 73 7.06 19.18 -8.94
C GLY A 73 5.87 19.67 -9.77
N GLU A 74 5.92 19.58 -11.10
CA GLU A 74 4.77 19.91 -11.95
C GLU A 74 3.64 18.90 -11.73
N VAL A 75 2.42 19.39 -11.52
CA VAL A 75 1.22 18.55 -11.42
C VAL A 75 0.21 18.98 -12.46
N VAL A 76 -0.08 18.08 -13.40
CA VAL A 76 -1.01 18.32 -14.51
C VAL A 76 -2.33 17.62 -14.19
N ARG A 77 -3.39 18.39 -13.97
CA ARG A 77 -4.76 17.87 -13.77
C ARG A 77 -5.31 17.37 -15.10
N LEU A 78 -5.77 16.11 -15.13
CA LEU A 78 -6.34 15.47 -16.31
C LEU A 78 -7.86 15.41 -16.27
N ALA A 79 -8.44 15.17 -15.09
CA ALA A 79 -9.88 15.05 -14.92
C ALA A 79 -10.33 15.48 -13.52
N GLU A 80 -11.55 15.97 -13.46
CA GLU A 80 -12.28 16.25 -12.23
C GLU A 80 -13.73 15.80 -12.41
N ALA A 81 -14.30 15.21 -11.37
CA ALA A 81 -15.66 14.73 -11.36
C ALA A 81 -16.26 15.00 -9.98
N GLU A 82 -17.44 15.61 -9.96
CA GLU A 82 -18.10 15.99 -8.72
C GLU A 82 -19.18 14.98 -8.31
N ARG A 83 -19.39 14.86 -7.00
CA ARG A 83 -20.51 14.14 -6.37
C ARG A 83 -20.63 12.68 -6.82
N LEU A 84 -19.50 12.02 -7.08
CA LEU A 84 -19.42 10.61 -7.41
C LEU A 84 -19.85 9.76 -6.21
N SER A 85 -20.73 8.78 -6.45
CA SER A 85 -21.02 7.75 -5.46
C SER A 85 -19.78 6.92 -5.18
N LEU A 86 -19.50 6.63 -3.91
CA LEU A 86 -18.37 5.78 -3.52
C LEU A 86 -18.39 4.39 -4.18
N THR A 87 -19.58 3.87 -4.52
CA THR A 87 -19.73 2.55 -5.17
C THR A 87 -19.50 2.59 -6.69
N GLU A 88 -19.64 3.76 -7.30
CA GLU A 88 -19.53 3.95 -8.76
C GLU A 88 -18.14 4.47 -9.17
N LEU A 89 -17.30 4.84 -8.19
CA LEU A 89 -15.95 5.36 -8.38
C LEU A 89 -15.10 4.53 -9.38
N PRO A 90 -15.02 3.19 -9.28
CA PRO A 90 -14.17 2.43 -10.19
C PRO A 90 -14.55 2.66 -11.66
N GLY A 91 -15.85 2.63 -11.98
CA GLY A 91 -16.32 2.81 -13.35
C GLY A 91 -16.21 4.26 -13.84
N ALA A 92 -16.53 5.23 -12.98
CA ALA A 92 -16.43 6.66 -13.32
C ALA A 92 -14.97 7.10 -13.58
N LEU A 93 -14.01 6.49 -12.89
CA LEU A 93 -12.60 6.88 -12.96
C LEU A 93 -11.77 6.01 -13.93
N THR A 94 -12.33 4.97 -14.53
CA THR A 94 -11.65 4.08 -15.49
C THR A 94 -10.92 4.84 -16.60
N GLY A 95 -11.64 5.66 -17.37
CA GLY A 95 -11.07 6.39 -18.51
C GLY A 95 -9.96 7.36 -18.10
N PRO A 96 -10.22 8.26 -17.14
CA PRO A 96 -9.22 9.17 -16.60
C PRO A 96 -7.97 8.50 -16.01
N LEU A 97 -8.12 7.41 -15.24
CA LEU A 97 -6.99 6.66 -14.69
C LEU A 97 -6.16 6.02 -15.81
N ALA A 98 -6.82 5.43 -16.81
CA ALA A 98 -6.12 4.86 -17.96
C ALA A 98 -5.31 5.92 -18.73
N GLU A 99 -5.79 7.16 -18.84
CA GLU A 99 -5.01 8.26 -19.42
C GLU A 99 -3.83 8.65 -18.53
N ALA A 100 -4.03 8.82 -17.23
CA ALA A 100 -2.94 9.11 -16.29
C ALA A 100 -1.82 8.06 -16.39
N PHE A 101 -2.19 6.78 -16.47
CA PHE A 101 -1.24 5.69 -16.62
C PHE A 101 -0.48 5.74 -17.94
N ARG A 102 -1.12 6.10 -19.06
CA ARG A 102 -0.43 6.30 -20.35
C ARG A 102 0.65 7.38 -20.28
N HIS A 103 0.47 8.41 -19.46
CA HIS A 103 1.46 9.46 -19.28
C HIS A 103 2.64 9.06 -18.38
N CYS A 104 2.42 8.12 -17.45
CA CYS A 104 3.41 7.78 -16.42
C CYS A 104 4.15 6.45 -16.68
N ASP A 105 3.46 5.46 -17.25
CA ASP A 105 3.98 4.10 -17.38
C ASP A 105 5.17 4.04 -18.32
N ARG A 106 6.16 3.19 -17.98
CA ARG A 106 7.29 2.85 -18.85
C ARG A 106 7.22 1.36 -19.22
N PRO A 107 7.86 0.94 -20.33
CA PRO A 107 7.92 -0.47 -20.70
C PRO A 107 8.44 -1.35 -19.55
N GLY A 108 7.61 -2.29 -19.10
CA GLY A 108 7.92 -3.21 -18.00
C GLY A 108 7.99 -2.59 -16.60
N ARG A 109 7.61 -1.31 -16.45
CA ARG A 109 7.62 -0.59 -15.17
C ARG A 109 6.35 0.27 -15.05
N PRO A 110 5.27 -0.27 -14.46
CA PRO A 110 4.06 0.49 -14.24
C PRO A 110 4.30 1.59 -13.21
N ALA A 111 3.71 2.76 -13.41
CA ALA A 111 3.83 3.87 -12.49
C ALA A 111 3.00 3.66 -11.23
N VAL A 112 3.50 4.19 -10.11
CA VAL A 112 2.78 4.23 -8.83
C VAL A 112 1.50 5.03 -8.99
N LEU A 113 0.40 4.50 -8.44
CA LEU A 113 -0.82 5.24 -8.16
C LEU A 113 -0.79 5.69 -6.68
N GLN A 114 -0.68 6.99 -6.46
CA GLN A 114 -0.89 7.58 -5.15
C GLN A 114 -2.36 7.95 -4.99
N VAL A 115 -2.99 7.49 -3.92
CA VAL A 115 -4.40 7.72 -3.63
C VAL A 115 -4.52 8.60 -2.39
N ALA A 116 -4.77 9.89 -2.58
CA ALA A 116 -5.02 10.82 -1.50
C ALA A 116 -6.49 10.75 -1.06
N LEU A 117 -6.69 10.33 0.19
CA LEU A 117 -8.01 10.08 0.79
C LEU A 117 -8.14 10.89 2.08
N PRO A 118 -9.34 11.43 2.40
CA PRO A 118 -9.60 11.95 3.74
C PRO A 118 -9.57 10.80 4.75
N ARG A 119 -9.36 11.12 6.03
CA ARG A 119 -9.28 10.15 7.13
C ARG A 119 -10.42 9.13 7.13
N THR A 120 -11.64 9.60 6.88
CA THR A 120 -12.87 8.79 6.81
C THR A 120 -12.87 7.74 5.68
N LEU A 121 -12.05 7.94 4.64
CA LEU A 121 -11.98 7.08 3.47
C LEU A 121 -10.65 6.30 3.35
N LEU A 122 -9.72 6.41 4.31
CA LEU A 122 -8.44 5.65 4.28
C LEU A 122 -8.62 4.13 4.12
N GLY A 123 -9.77 3.61 4.54
CA GLY A 123 -10.16 2.20 4.37
C GLY A 123 -10.59 1.79 2.96
N LEU A 124 -10.75 2.72 2.01
CA LEU A 124 -11.28 2.47 0.66
C LEU A 124 -10.32 1.52 -0.11
N PRO A 125 -10.81 0.39 -0.67
CA PRO A 125 -9.95 -0.63 -1.29
C PRO A 125 -9.64 -0.30 -2.75
N VAL A 126 -9.02 0.86 -3.02
CA VAL A 126 -8.66 1.29 -4.39
C VAL A 126 -7.71 0.28 -5.06
N ASP A 127 -6.83 -0.35 -4.29
CA ASP A 127 -5.97 -1.43 -4.74
C ASP A 127 -6.75 -2.66 -5.29
N GLY A 128 -8.00 -2.83 -4.87
CA GLY A 128 -8.89 -3.90 -5.32
C GLY A 128 -9.75 -3.55 -6.54
N TRP A 129 -9.73 -2.31 -7.02
CA TRP A 129 -10.55 -1.87 -8.15
C TRP A 129 -10.12 -2.52 -9.46
N ARG A 130 -11.09 -2.80 -10.34
CA ARG A 130 -10.87 -3.27 -11.70
C ARG A 130 -11.42 -2.22 -12.65
N LEU A 131 -10.60 -1.74 -13.58
CA LEU A 131 -11.00 -0.67 -14.50
C LEU A 131 -11.88 -1.20 -15.64
N GLY A 132 -11.63 -2.42 -16.10
CA GLY A 132 -12.48 -3.20 -16.97
C GLY A 132 -12.92 -4.53 -16.34
N ALA A 133 -13.97 -5.14 -16.87
CA ALA A 133 -14.52 -6.39 -16.34
C ALA A 133 -13.54 -7.57 -16.41
N ALA A 134 -12.61 -7.56 -17.37
CA ALA A 134 -11.57 -8.58 -17.55
C ALA A 134 -10.23 -8.20 -16.90
N ASP A 135 -10.08 -6.96 -16.42
CA ASP A 135 -8.80 -6.45 -15.92
C ASP A 135 -8.50 -7.03 -14.54
N ARG A 136 -7.21 -7.11 -14.21
CA ARG A 136 -6.79 -7.50 -12.85
C ARG A 136 -7.02 -6.32 -11.90
N PRO A 137 -7.06 -6.57 -10.58
CA PRO A 137 -7.12 -5.47 -9.61
C PRO A 137 -5.94 -4.51 -9.78
N LEU A 138 -6.16 -3.20 -9.61
CA LEU A 138 -5.13 -2.17 -9.78
C LEU A 138 -3.85 -2.49 -9.02
N GLY A 139 -3.97 -2.92 -7.77
CA GLY A 139 -2.83 -3.26 -6.91
C GLY A 139 -2.03 -4.48 -7.36
N ALA A 140 -2.57 -5.30 -8.27
CA ALA A 140 -1.86 -6.42 -8.90
C ALA A 140 -1.22 -6.02 -10.24
N GLU A 141 -1.57 -4.86 -10.80
CA GLU A 141 -1.01 -4.35 -12.05
C GLU A 141 0.05 -3.28 -11.83
N ARG A 142 -0.03 -2.55 -10.72
CA ARG A 142 0.91 -1.47 -10.36
C ARG A 142 1.02 -1.26 -8.85
N PRO A 143 2.07 -0.58 -8.36
CA PRO A 143 2.09 -0.09 -7.00
C PRO A 143 0.93 0.89 -6.73
N VAL A 144 0.23 0.66 -5.62
CA VAL A 144 -0.87 1.51 -5.14
C VAL A 144 -0.64 1.82 -3.67
N VAL A 145 -0.51 3.10 -3.35
CA VAL A 145 -0.29 3.60 -1.99
C VAL A 145 -1.36 4.59 -1.59
N VAL A 146 -1.72 4.60 -0.31
CA VAL A 146 -2.66 5.55 0.28
C VAL A 146 -1.89 6.71 0.90
N ARG A 147 -2.44 7.91 0.74
CA ARG A 147 -2.00 9.16 1.39
C ARG A 147 -3.18 9.77 2.14
N CYS A 148 -2.90 10.45 3.25
CA CYS A 148 -3.94 11.11 4.04
C CYS A 148 -4.04 12.58 3.61
N ALA A 149 -5.13 12.93 2.93
CA ALA A 149 -5.32 14.23 2.30
C ALA A 149 -5.47 15.38 3.31
N ASP A 150 -6.05 15.07 4.47
CA ASP A 150 -6.39 15.98 5.54
C ASP A 150 -5.54 15.77 6.80
N ARG A 151 -4.37 15.12 6.68
CA ARG A 151 -3.47 14.79 7.81
C ARG A 151 -3.08 15.98 8.70
N ASP A 152 -3.06 17.18 8.13
CA ASP A 152 -2.64 18.43 8.79
C ASP A 152 -3.85 19.18 9.36
N ARG A 153 -5.08 18.76 9.01
CA ARG A 153 -6.29 19.19 9.70
C ARG A 153 -6.36 18.52 11.06
N GLY A 154 -6.60 19.30 12.11
CA GLY A 154 -6.90 18.77 13.44
C GLY A 154 -8.04 17.74 13.40
N PRO A 155 -8.16 16.87 14.42
CA PRO A 155 -9.28 15.95 14.51
C PRO A 155 -10.60 16.73 14.41
N GLY A 156 -11.57 16.22 13.63
CA GLY A 156 -12.90 16.85 13.60
C GLY A 156 -13.52 16.83 15.00
N ALA A 157 -14.39 17.80 15.31
CA ALA A 157 -15.11 17.85 16.59
C ALA A 157 -15.88 16.55 16.91
N GLU A 158 -16.22 15.76 15.88
CA GLU A 158 -16.90 14.46 15.97
C GLU A 158 -15.93 13.25 16.02
N GLU A 159 -14.65 13.41 15.67
CA GLU A 159 -13.69 12.29 15.59
C GLU A 159 -13.05 11.95 16.95
N PHE A 160 -13.13 12.87 17.93
CA PHE A 160 -12.70 12.64 19.31
C PHE A 160 -13.55 13.49 20.28
N GLU A 161 -14.65 12.95 20.82
CA GLU A 161 -15.43 13.61 21.89
C GLU A 161 -14.66 13.76 23.24
N ALA A 162 -13.33 13.62 23.24
CA ALA A 162 -12.50 13.63 24.45
C ALA A 162 -11.31 14.61 24.42
N PHE A 163 -11.21 15.49 23.43
CA PHE A 163 -10.26 16.62 23.52
C PHE A 163 -11.03 17.90 23.21
N GLU A 164 -11.11 18.79 24.21
CA GLU A 164 -11.59 20.16 24.01
C GLU A 164 -10.89 20.73 22.78
N VAL A 165 -11.68 21.25 21.82
CA VAL A 165 -11.19 21.91 20.61
C VAL A 165 -10.52 23.21 21.03
N PHE A 166 -9.32 23.12 21.62
CA PHE A 166 -8.40 24.23 21.68
C PHE A 166 -7.76 24.34 20.31
N GLU A 167 -7.83 25.53 19.72
CA GLU A 167 -6.96 25.88 18.59
C GLU A 167 -5.52 25.52 19.01
N LYS A 168 -4.89 24.59 18.29
CA LYS A 168 -3.52 24.17 18.61
C LYS A 168 -2.62 25.40 18.53
N GLU A 169 -1.82 25.61 19.57
CA GLU A 169 -0.85 26.70 19.55
C GLU A 169 0.16 26.47 18.40
N PRO A 170 0.59 27.50 17.67
CA PRO A 170 1.48 27.35 16.51
C PRO A 170 2.75 26.54 16.77
N PHE A 171 3.24 26.53 18.01
CA PHE A 171 4.41 25.76 18.43
C PHE A 171 4.16 24.24 18.44
N GLU A 172 2.95 23.80 18.79
CA GLU A 172 2.59 22.37 18.83
C GLU A 172 2.48 21.77 17.41
N VAL A 173 2.02 22.57 16.44
CA VAL A 173 1.93 22.16 15.03
C VAL A 173 3.32 21.91 14.43
N ASP A 174 4.29 22.79 14.74
CA ASP A 174 5.69 22.65 14.31
C ASP A 174 6.36 21.42 14.95
N GLU A 175 6.09 21.13 16.23
CA GLU A 175 6.58 19.91 16.88
C GLU A 175 5.99 18.62 16.28
N GLU A 176 4.69 18.58 16.00
CA GLU A 176 4.04 17.43 15.35
C GLU A 176 4.61 17.18 13.96
N GLN A 177 4.83 18.24 13.17
CA GLN A 177 5.44 18.14 11.85
C GLN A 177 6.88 17.63 11.95
N ARG A 178 7.71 18.17 12.86
CA ARG A 178 9.09 17.71 13.08
C ARG A 178 9.17 16.26 13.51
N GLU A 179 8.25 15.80 14.36
CA GLU A 179 8.23 14.40 14.78
C GLU A 179 7.82 13.48 13.62
N ARG A 180 6.88 13.91 12.77
CA ARG A 180 6.50 13.17 11.55
C ARG A 180 7.66 13.07 10.56
N GLU A 181 8.37 14.17 10.32
CA GLU A 181 9.57 14.20 9.49
C GLU A 181 10.69 13.33 10.07
N ALA A 182 10.87 13.36 11.40
CA ALA A 182 11.82 12.48 12.07
C ALA A 182 11.45 11.01 11.83
N ARG A 183 10.21 10.60 12.13
CA ARG A 183 9.73 9.23 11.88
C ARG A 183 9.94 8.81 10.43
N TRP A 184 9.55 9.65 9.48
CA TRP A 184 9.79 9.43 8.05
C TRP A 184 11.26 9.17 7.75
N ARG A 185 12.17 10.04 8.19
CA ARG A 185 13.61 9.83 8.00
C ARG A 185 14.09 8.53 8.63
N TRP A 186 13.62 8.21 9.84
CA TRP A 186 14.06 7.03 10.57
C TRP A 186 13.66 5.71 9.89
N VAL A 187 12.44 5.60 9.36
CA VAL A 187 11.99 4.36 8.66
C VAL A 187 12.66 4.15 7.31
N HIS A 188 13.26 5.19 6.71
CA HIS A 188 14.00 5.11 5.46
C HIS A 188 15.52 4.89 5.64
N VAL A 189 16.09 5.38 6.75
CA VAL A 189 17.54 5.29 7.00
C VAL A 189 17.92 4.08 7.86
N HIS A 190 16.99 3.59 8.68
CA HIS A 190 17.23 2.49 9.60
C HIS A 190 16.27 1.33 9.34
N ASP A 191 16.62 0.16 9.89
CA ASP A 191 15.75 -1.00 9.84
C ASP A 191 14.38 -0.67 10.44
N SER A 192 13.37 -0.74 9.58
CA SER A 192 11.98 -0.55 9.95
C SER A 192 11.55 -1.63 10.92
N ARG A 193 10.93 -1.24 12.03
CA ARG A 193 10.46 -2.14 13.09
C ARG A 193 8.97 -2.40 12.93
N PRO A 194 8.56 -3.59 12.50
CA PRO A 194 7.13 -3.91 12.42
C PRO A 194 6.50 -3.95 13.82
N GLU A 195 5.36 -3.28 13.99
CA GLU A 195 4.60 -3.28 15.24
C GLU A 195 3.15 -3.67 14.96
N VAL A 196 2.72 -4.87 15.37
CA VAL A 196 1.31 -5.29 15.25
C VAL A 196 0.51 -4.67 16.40
N LEU A 197 -0.49 -3.85 16.08
CA LEU A 197 -1.14 -3.00 17.08
C LEU A 197 -2.56 -3.44 17.47
N ASP A 198 -3.20 -4.28 16.66
CA ASP A 198 -4.64 -4.54 16.73
C ASP A 198 -4.95 -6.03 16.97
N CYS A 199 -3.91 -6.84 17.20
CA CYS A 199 -4.01 -8.29 17.34
C CYS A 199 -2.88 -8.81 18.23
N ASP A 200 -3.24 -9.52 19.30
CA ASP A 200 -2.32 -10.22 20.20
C ASP A 200 -2.62 -11.71 20.17
N ASP A 201 -1.67 -12.53 19.69
CA ASP A 201 -1.82 -13.97 19.50
C ASP A 201 -3.16 -14.42 18.85
N GLY A 202 -3.59 -13.69 17.83
CA GLY A 202 -4.85 -13.96 17.11
C GLY A 202 -6.11 -13.37 17.77
N LEU A 203 -6.01 -12.87 19.00
CA LEU A 203 -7.05 -12.13 19.69
C LEU A 203 -7.04 -10.65 19.25
N ARG A 204 -8.18 -10.15 18.78
CA ARG A 204 -8.36 -8.73 18.48
C ARG A 204 -8.25 -7.92 19.78
N ILE A 205 -7.37 -6.93 19.82
CA ILE A 205 -7.17 -6.01 20.98
C ILE A 205 -7.38 -4.54 20.57
N PRO A 206 -7.92 -3.66 21.41
CA PRO A 206 -8.13 -2.26 21.02
C PRO A 206 -6.80 -1.61 20.61
N LEU A 207 -6.86 -0.67 19.66
CA LEU A 207 -5.67 0.06 19.26
C LEU A 207 -5.12 0.87 20.43
N PRO A 208 -3.79 1.00 20.55
CA PRO A 208 -3.17 1.88 21.54
C PRO A 208 -3.74 3.31 21.47
N SER A 209 -3.77 3.99 22.63
CA SER A 209 -4.10 5.42 22.69
C SER A 209 -3.09 6.25 21.89
N LEU A 210 -3.49 7.48 21.54
CA LEU A 210 -2.63 8.39 20.78
C LEU A 210 -1.28 8.65 21.47
N ASP A 211 -1.27 8.85 22.79
CA ASP A 211 -0.03 9.05 23.55
C ASP A 211 0.88 7.83 23.51
N ARG A 212 0.31 6.62 23.58
CA ARG A 212 1.08 5.39 23.48
C ARG A 212 1.64 5.20 22.07
N LEU A 213 0.89 5.55 21.03
CA LEU A 213 1.37 5.54 19.65
C LEU A 213 2.53 6.52 19.45
N ARG A 214 2.40 7.75 19.96
CA ARG A 214 3.47 8.77 19.95
C ARG A 214 4.72 8.33 20.69
N GLY A 215 4.58 7.48 21.71
CA GLY A 215 5.68 6.87 22.45
C GLY A 215 6.40 5.70 21.76
N LEU A 216 5.88 5.17 20.64
CA LEU A 216 6.56 4.10 19.90
C LEU A 216 7.85 4.60 19.23
N SER A 217 8.77 3.67 18.94
CA SER A 217 10.02 3.96 18.22
C SER A 217 9.78 4.78 16.96
N ARG A 218 10.70 5.69 16.62
CA ARG A 218 10.64 6.43 15.35
C ARG A 218 10.78 5.55 14.12
N SER A 219 11.40 4.39 14.27
CA SER A 219 11.49 3.37 13.21
C SER A 219 10.30 2.40 13.18
N ALA A 220 9.31 2.56 14.07
CA ALA A 220 8.15 1.68 14.10
C ALA A 220 7.27 1.89 12.86
N VAL A 221 6.88 0.78 12.24
CA VAL A 221 5.89 0.71 11.16
C VAL A 221 4.67 -0.03 11.70
N PRO A 222 3.56 0.68 11.97
CA PRO A 222 2.31 0.09 12.40
C PRO A 222 1.77 -0.95 11.43
N ILE A 223 1.31 -2.08 11.97
CA ILE A 223 0.64 -3.16 11.25
C ILE A 223 -0.73 -3.42 11.88
N LEU A 224 -1.80 -3.32 11.09
CA LEU A 224 -3.16 -3.68 11.50
C LEU A 224 -3.59 -4.99 10.81
N CYS A 225 -3.72 -6.05 11.58
CA CYS A 225 -4.06 -7.39 11.15
C CYS A 225 -5.55 -7.61 10.87
N ARG A 226 -6.42 -6.90 11.58
CA ARG A 226 -7.89 -7.09 11.59
C ARG A 226 -8.63 -5.76 11.35
N TYR A 227 -8.05 -4.87 10.54
CA TYR A 227 -8.70 -3.60 10.20
C TYR A 227 -10.09 -3.85 9.58
N GLY A 228 -11.14 -3.26 10.16
CA GLY A 228 -12.54 -3.47 9.77
C GLY A 228 -13.31 -4.52 10.59
N ASP A 229 -12.65 -5.27 11.48
CA ASP A 229 -13.31 -6.10 12.51
C ASP A 229 -13.83 -5.17 13.64
N ARG A 230 -15.02 -4.59 13.43
CA ARG A 230 -15.67 -3.57 14.28
C ARG A 230 -16.16 -4.16 15.62
N ARG A 231 -15.24 -4.39 16.56
CA ARG A 231 -15.53 -4.88 17.91
C ARG A 231 -15.43 -3.79 18.97
N PHE A 232 -14.74 -2.69 18.66
CA PHE A 232 -14.54 -1.56 19.53
C PHE A 232 -15.12 -0.30 18.90
N GLU A 233 -15.58 0.63 19.74
CA GLU A 233 -16.24 1.88 19.32
C GLU A 233 -15.34 2.71 18.39
N ASP A 234 -14.02 2.69 18.63
CA ASP A 234 -13.02 3.47 17.88
C ASP A 234 -12.55 2.86 16.56
N ASP A 235 -13.07 1.70 16.15
CA ASP A 235 -12.53 0.97 15.00
C ASP A 235 -12.65 1.72 13.67
N THR A 236 -13.63 2.63 13.56
CA THR A 236 -13.79 3.52 12.39
C THR A 236 -12.68 4.56 12.29
N ALA A 237 -12.11 4.99 13.43
CA ALA A 237 -11.04 5.98 13.53
C ALA A 237 -9.63 5.35 13.59
N ALA A 238 -9.51 4.03 13.41
CA ALA A 238 -8.26 3.29 13.54
C ALA A 238 -7.11 3.88 12.69
N LEU A 239 -7.33 4.07 11.39
CA LEU A 239 -6.29 4.62 10.48
C LEU A 239 -6.03 6.10 10.75
N ALA A 240 -7.07 6.88 11.06
CA ALA A 240 -6.95 8.28 11.48
C ALA A 240 -6.01 8.41 12.70
N ARG A 241 -6.18 7.54 13.69
CA ARG A 241 -5.35 7.50 14.89
C ARG A 241 -3.88 7.17 14.60
N ILE A 242 -3.61 6.28 13.63
CA ILE A 242 -2.24 6.02 13.15
C ILE A 242 -1.64 7.29 12.52
N VAL A 243 -2.38 7.99 11.66
CA VAL A 243 -1.91 9.25 11.07
C VAL A 243 -1.63 10.31 12.13
N HIS A 244 -2.53 10.51 13.09
CA HIS A 244 -2.33 11.44 14.21
C HIS A 244 -1.19 11.05 15.14
N GLY A 245 -0.85 9.76 15.21
CA GLY A 245 0.35 9.27 15.91
C GLY A 245 1.67 9.68 15.24
N GLY A 246 1.62 10.34 14.08
CA GLY A 246 2.78 10.81 13.32
C GLY A 246 3.36 9.78 12.34
N PHE A 247 2.65 8.69 12.08
CA PHE A 247 3.12 7.63 11.18
C PHE A 247 2.76 7.93 9.73
N GLY A 248 3.77 8.20 8.90
CA GLY A 248 3.63 8.32 7.44
C GLY A 248 3.69 6.98 6.70
N VAL A 249 4.05 5.89 7.37
CA VAL A 249 4.12 4.55 6.79
C VAL A 249 3.40 3.57 7.70
N ALA A 250 2.42 2.84 7.16
CA ALA A 250 1.69 1.80 7.89
C ALA A 250 1.14 0.75 6.93
N LEU A 251 1.05 -0.49 7.40
CA LEU A 251 0.49 -1.61 6.65
C LEU A 251 -0.79 -2.10 7.35
N TRP A 252 -1.81 -2.48 6.60
CA TRP A 252 -2.94 -3.18 7.19
C TRP A 252 -3.52 -4.22 6.25
N ARG A 253 -4.25 -5.15 6.82
CA ARG A 253 -5.07 -6.13 6.10
C ARG A 253 -6.55 -5.85 6.37
N ARG A 254 -7.33 -5.73 5.29
CA ARG A 254 -8.78 -5.57 5.38
C ARG A 254 -9.42 -6.88 5.81
N TRP A 255 -10.09 -6.86 6.97
CA TRP A 255 -10.80 -8.01 7.50
C TRP A 255 -12.08 -8.28 6.71
N ARG A 256 -12.24 -9.53 6.21
CA ARG A 256 -13.42 -9.97 5.45
C ARG A 256 -14.28 -11.01 6.19
N GLY A 257 -14.21 -11.06 7.51
CA GLY A 257 -15.05 -11.96 8.32
C GLY A 257 -14.63 -13.43 8.32
N GLN A 258 -13.41 -13.76 7.86
CA GLN A 258 -12.95 -15.16 7.82
C GLN A 258 -12.58 -15.66 9.22
N LYS A 259 -13.38 -16.58 9.76
CA LYS A 259 -13.16 -17.17 11.10
C LYS A 259 -11.83 -17.90 11.23
N ASP A 260 -11.27 -18.39 10.11
CA ASP A 260 -10.05 -19.20 10.06
C ASP A 260 -8.79 -18.42 9.63
N ALA A 261 -8.85 -17.09 9.59
CA ALA A 261 -7.69 -16.30 9.21
C ALA A 261 -6.54 -16.51 10.21
N VAL A 262 -5.50 -17.23 9.78
CA VAL A 262 -4.31 -17.54 10.58
C VAL A 262 -3.51 -16.25 10.76
N CYS A 263 -3.78 -15.53 11.84
CA CYS A 263 -3.12 -14.26 12.15
C CYS A 263 -1.60 -14.42 12.28
N GLY A 264 -1.13 -15.58 12.77
CA GLY A 264 0.29 -15.88 12.90
C GLY A 264 1.08 -15.81 11.59
N GLU A 265 0.54 -16.34 10.49
CA GLU A 265 1.22 -16.24 9.18
C GLU A 265 1.30 -14.79 8.73
N PHE A 266 0.20 -14.05 8.84
CA PHE A 266 0.16 -12.65 8.46
C PHE A 266 1.14 -11.82 9.31
N HIS A 267 1.15 -11.98 10.64
CA HIS A 267 2.08 -11.25 11.52
C HIS A 267 3.53 -11.51 11.13
N ARG A 268 3.90 -12.79 10.95
CA ARG A 268 5.26 -13.16 10.57
C ARG A 268 5.64 -12.58 9.21
N ARG A 269 4.84 -12.82 8.18
CA ARG A 269 5.16 -12.41 6.81
C ARG A 269 5.12 -10.89 6.61
N ALA A 270 4.17 -10.20 7.23
CA ALA A 270 4.12 -8.75 7.23
C ALA A 270 5.33 -8.17 7.99
N GLY A 271 5.68 -8.76 9.14
CA GLY A 271 6.88 -8.40 9.89
C GLY A 271 8.15 -8.58 9.08
N ASP A 272 8.34 -9.75 8.46
CA ASP A 272 9.49 -10.07 7.61
C ASP A 272 9.57 -9.13 6.40
N THR A 273 8.42 -8.79 5.79
CA THR A 273 8.38 -7.85 4.66
C THR A 273 8.83 -6.46 5.07
N VAL A 274 8.35 -5.95 6.21
CA VAL A 274 8.71 -4.63 6.73
C VAL A 274 10.17 -4.58 7.17
N ALA A 275 10.61 -5.55 7.97
CA ALA A 275 11.98 -5.61 8.48
C ALA A 275 13.00 -5.89 7.36
N GLY A 276 12.65 -6.77 6.41
CA GLY A 276 13.51 -7.16 5.29
C GLY A 276 13.53 -6.16 4.13
N ALA A 277 12.71 -5.11 4.17
CA ALA A 277 12.72 -4.07 3.13
C ALA A 277 14.06 -3.31 3.09
N GLY A 278 14.76 -3.18 4.23
CA GLY A 278 16.01 -2.40 4.34
C GLY A 278 15.81 -0.88 4.30
N GLY A 279 14.54 -0.45 4.35
CA GLY A 279 14.09 0.93 4.23
C GLY A 279 12.64 0.97 3.72
N ALA A 280 11.85 1.94 4.17
CA ALA A 280 10.43 2.04 3.81
C ALA A 280 10.20 2.32 2.31
N GLU A 281 11.18 2.88 1.59
CA GLU A 281 11.09 3.19 0.17
C GLU A 281 10.81 1.98 -0.72
N ARG A 282 11.18 0.78 -0.26
CA ARG A 282 10.95 -0.47 -1.01
C ARG A 282 9.56 -1.06 -0.78
N LEU A 283 8.83 -0.60 0.23
CA LEU A 283 7.51 -1.15 0.58
C LEU A 283 6.47 -1.03 -0.53
N PRO A 284 6.36 0.09 -1.29
CA PRO A 284 5.40 0.19 -2.40
C PRO A 284 5.56 -0.93 -3.43
N GLU A 285 6.81 -1.22 -3.83
CA GLU A 285 7.11 -2.27 -4.82
C GLU A 285 6.95 -3.66 -4.23
N LEU A 286 7.41 -3.90 -3.00
CA LEU A 286 7.23 -5.20 -2.33
C LEU A 286 5.74 -5.54 -2.16
N VAL A 287 4.91 -4.58 -1.75
CA VAL A 287 3.46 -4.76 -1.63
C VAL A 287 2.82 -5.01 -3.00
N TYR A 288 3.28 -4.33 -4.05
CA TYR A 288 2.87 -4.61 -5.43
C TYR A 288 3.20 -6.04 -5.85
N GLU A 289 4.44 -6.50 -5.66
CA GLU A 289 4.89 -7.84 -6.02
C GLU A 289 4.07 -8.93 -5.30
N LEU A 290 3.74 -8.70 -4.02
CA LEU A 290 2.89 -9.58 -3.22
C LEU A 290 1.47 -9.67 -3.79
N ARG A 291 0.84 -8.53 -4.12
CA ARG A 291 -0.50 -8.48 -4.72
C ARG A 291 -0.52 -9.09 -6.13
N ALA A 292 0.50 -8.80 -6.94
CA ALA A 292 0.67 -9.40 -8.27
C ALA A 292 0.85 -10.91 -8.16
N GLY A 293 1.61 -11.39 -7.19
CA GLY A 293 1.77 -12.81 -6.92
C GLY A 293 0.48 -13.50 -6.47
N LEU A 294 -0.29 -12.85 -5.60
CA LEU A 294 -1.58 -13.37 -5.16
C LEU A 294 -2.53 -13.49 -6.36
N CYS A 295 -2.58 -12.46 -7.21
CA CYS A 295 -3.38 -12.48 -8.42
C CYS A 295 -2.94 -13.57 -9.41
N ALA A 296 -1.64 -13.92 -9.44
CA ALA A 296 -1.08 -15.00 -10.24
C ALA A 296 -1.27 -16.40 -9.61
N GLY A 297 -1.88 -16.50 -8.42
CA GLY A 297 -2.13 -17.76 -7.73
C GLY A 297 -0.88 -18.35 -7.05
N ARG A 298 0.14 -17.54 -6.77
CA ARG A 298 1.35 -17.99 -6.07
C ARG A 298 1.04 -18.30 -4.60
N ALA A 299 1.22 -19.56 -4.21
CA ALA A 299 0.80 -20.05 -2.91
C ALA A 299 1.47 -19.29 -1.74
N GLU A 300 2.71 -18.85 -1.89
CA GLU A 300 3.46 -18.11 -0.87
C GLU A 300 2.93 -16.69 -0.60
N THR A 301 2.07 -16.16 -1.47
CA THR A 301 1.49 -14.81 -1.38
C THR A 301 0.05 -14.77 -0.87
N TYR A 302 -0.53 -15.92 -0.51
CA TYR A 302 -1.93 -16.02 -0.07
C TYR A 302 -2.30 -15.09 1.11
N TRP A 303 -1.33 -14.83 2.00
CA TRP A 303 -1.49 -13.98 3.18
C TRP A 303 -1.64 -12.49 2.84
N ALA A 304 -1.26 -12.09 1.62
CA ALA A 304 -1.32 -10.72 1.13
C ALA A 304 -2.73 -10.30 0.67
N ASP A 305 -3.75 -11.17 0.77
CA ASP A 305 -5.11 -10.80 0.41
C ASP A 305 -5.60 -9.61 1.26
N GLY A 306 -6.03 -8.56 0.57
CA GLY A 306 -6.55 -7.35 1.19
C GLY A 306 -5.51 -6.48 1.91
N ILE A 307 -4.21 -6.66 1.67
CA ILE A 307 -3.19 -5.77 2.23
C ILE A 307 -3.20 -4.40 1.58
N ALA A 308 -2.94 -3.37 2.37
CA ALA A 308 -2.86 -1.99 1.97
C ALA A 308 -1.75 -1.24 2.71
N LEU A 309 -1.20 -0.24 2.03
CA LEU A 309 -0.03 0.51 2.46
C LEU A 309 -0.36 2.00 2.47
N LEU A 310 -0.24 2.62 3.63
CA LEU A 310 -0.11 4.06 3.80
C LEU A 310 1.35 4.38 3.53
N TYR A 311 1.58 5.31 2.61
CA TYR A 311 2.89 5.84 2.30
C TYR A 311 2.74 7.32 2.01
N ASP A 312 2.82 8.12 3.06
CA ASP A 312 2.52 9.54 3.05
C ASP A 312 3.75 10.36 3.46
N ASP A 313 4.48 10.82 2.44
CA ASP A 313 5.68 11.62 2.59
C ASP A 313 5.34 13.02 3.13
N PRO A 314 5.82 13.40 4.34
CA PRO A 314 5.57 14.71 4.91
C PRO A 314 6.24 15.84 4.13
N HIS A 315 7.26 15.55 3.31
CA HIS A 315 7.98 16.54 2.50
C HIS A 315 7.36 16.79 1.12
N ARG A 316 6.33 16.02 0.74
CA ARG A 316 5.62 16.17 -0.54
C ARG A 316 4.16 16.55 -0.28
N PRO A 317 3.84 17.82 0.00
CA PRO A 317 2.46 18.25 0.19
C PRO A 317 1.59 17.90 -1.03
N LEU A 318 0.31 17.64 -0.79
CA LEU A 318 -0.64 17.36 -1.88
C LEU A 318 -0.99 18.67 -2.60
N PRO A 319 -1.25 18.62 -3.92
CA PRO A 319 -1.65 19.81 -4.68
C PRO A 319 -2.88 20.47 -4.06
N GLY A 320 -2.85 21.79 -3.84
CA GLY A 320 -3.95 22.54 -3.24
C GLY A 320 -4.04 22.45 -1.70
N SER A 321 -3.09 21.81 -1.01
CA SER A 321 -3.02 21.86 0.47
C SER A 321 -2.62 23.24 1.02
N ASP A 322 -2.00 24.09 0.19
CA ASP A 322 -1.66 25.50 0.49
C ASP A 322 -2.74 26.51 0.08
N GLU A 323 -3.84 26.08 -0.55
CA GLU A 323 -5.00 26.97 -0.78
C GLU A 323 -5.77 27.14 0.54
N LEU A 324 -5.16 27.85 1.49
CA LEU A 324 -5.90 28.55 2.54
C LEU A 324 -6.95 29.41 1.84
N LEU A 325 -8.21 29.12 2.14
CA LEU A 325 -9.35 29.93 1.76
C LEU A 325 -9.12 31.37 2.26
N GLU A 326 -8.53 32.23 1.43
CA GLU A 326 -8.74 33.67 1.54
C GLU A 326 -10.23 33.89 1.22
N ALA A 327 -11.05 33.93 2.27
CA ALA A 327 -12.43 34.36 2.15
C ALA A 327 -12.46 35.82 1.66
N PRO A 328 -13.41 36.18 0.76
CA PRO A 328 -13.46 37.49 0.13
C PRO A 328 -13.81 38.65 1.07
#